data_AF-A0A2K4ZJT8-F1
#
_entry.id   AF-A0A2K4ZJT8-F1
#
_cell.length_a   1.000
_cell.length_b   1.000
_cell.length_c   1.000
_cell.angle_alpha   90.00
_cell.angle_beta   90.00
_cell.angle_gamma   90.00
#
_symmetry.space_group_name_H-M   'P 1'
#
loop_
_entity.id
_entity.type
_entity.pdbx_description
1 polymer ?
#
loop_
_entity_poly.entity_id
_entity_poly.type
_entity_poly.pdbx_seq_one_letter_code
_entity_poly.pdbx_strand_id
1 'polypeptide(L)'
;MFTSEETVCVLPALAEESGIDMFHFMIDLENTRSRGLQGAEYLSAEDCVTIFYSQSCLKVECGKLQQIMDAGSILDICRLKNTGKNALDFYITSKTGALFGSGYQGTVAIVSNDKGYHAVRDYWKNCVTPAQKVVVQADIEQCILVSDEASERRKLICEKLREVNLETQYKCYEEQLRIRHELEACFADTAYKELLGQIVNIVKGRKGNRLLYLDTIKQFGRKRGLEIYTRLRQVV
;
A
#
# COMPACT_ATOMS: atom_id res chain seq x y z
N MET A 1 14.13 21.46 -31.09
CA MET A 1 14.58 22.53 -30.20
C MET A 1 13.51 22.64 -29.11
N PHE A 2 13.60 21.78 -28.09
CA PHE A 2 12.69 21.81 -26.94
C PHE A 2 13.51 22.37 -25.80
N THR A 3 13.22 23.61 -25.42
CA THR A 3 13.80 24.27 -24.26
C THR A 3 13.25 23.59 -23.02
N SER A 4 14.10 22.82 -22.33
CA SER A 4 13.83 22.33 -21.00
C SER A 4 13.84 23.51 -20.04
N GLU A 5 12.66 24.06 -19.74
CA GLU A 5 12.50 24.87 -18.53
C GLU A 5 12.79 23.96 -17.34
N GLU A 6 13.82 24.31 -16.57
CA GLU A 6 14.08 23.72 -15.27
C GLU A 6 12.91 24.10 -14.36
N THR A 7 11.95 23.20 -14.21
CA THR A 7 10.93 23.29 -13.15
C THR A 7 11.65 23.14 -11.82
N VAL A 8 12.08 24.26 -11.25
CA VAL A 8 12.48 24.31 -9.84
C VAL A 8 11.23 23.97 -9.03
N CYS A 9 11.20 22.79 -8.42
CA CYS A 9 10.16 22.41 -7.48
C CYS A 9 10.11 23.44 -6.36
N VAL A 10 9.12 24.33 -6.41
CA VAL A 10 8.70 25.11 -5.25
C VAL A 10 8.05 24.08 -4.33
N LEU A 11 8.80 23.67 -3.30
CA LEU A 11 8.26 22.86 -2.21
C LEU A 11 7.02 23.57 -1.67
N PRO A 12 5.93 22.85 -1.34
CA PRO A 12 4.84 23.45 -0.61
C PRO A 12 5.35 23.79 0.79
N ALA A 13 5.84 25.02 0.95
CA ALA A 13 5.78 25.71 2.23
C ALA A 13 4.29 25.90 2.52
N LEU A 14 3.86 25.44 3.70
CA LEU A 14 2.49 25.44 4.25
C LEU A 14 1.87 24.03 4.35
N ALA A 15 2.35 23.26 5.32
CA ALA A 15 1.58 22.19 5.95
C ALA A 15 1.92 22.12 7.45
N GLU A 16 1.58 23.18 8.19
CA GLU A 16 1.69 23.18 9.67
C GLU A 16 0.37 22.78 10.37
N GLU A 17 -0.72 22.45 9.67
CA GLU A 17 -2.03 22.22 10.34
C GLU A 17 -2.61 20.79 10.24
N SER A 18 -1.92 19.82 9.66
CA SER A 18 -2.39 18.44 9.67
C SER A 18 -1.28 17.52 10.17
N GLY A 19 -1.52 16.78 11.26
CA GLY A 19 -0.65 15.73 11.79
C GLY A 19 -0.54 14.52 10.86
N ILE A 20 -0.28 14.75 9.58
CA ILE A 20 -0.09 13.78 8.51
C ILE A 20 1.42 13.65 8.34
N ASP A 21 1.94 12.44 8.52
CA ASP A 21 3.35 12.16 8.23
C ASP A 21 3.55 12.23 6.70
N MET A 22 4.11 13.36 6.24
CA MET A 22 4.45 13.58 4.84
C MET A 22 5.72 12.82 4.46
N PHE A 23 5.68 12.11 3.32
CA PHE A 23 6.85 11.40 2.79
C PHE A 23 7.42 12.03 1.53
N HIS A 24 8.74 11.96 1.42
CA HIS A 24 9.47 12.15 0.16
C HIS A 24 10.16 10.85 -0.19
N PHE A 25 9.58 10.07 -1.10
CA PHE A 25 10.12 8.82 -1.60
C PHE A 25 11.20 9.09 -2.66
N MET A 26 12.40 8.55 -2.44
CA MET A 26 13.55 8.64 -3.33
C MET A 26 13.79 7.26 -3.93
N ILE A 27 13.32 7.02 -5.15
CA ILE A 27 13.35 5.70 -5.77
C ILE A 27 14.66 5.52 -6.54
N ASP A 28 15.48 4.58 -6.09
CA ASP A 28 16.66 4.09 -6.81
C ASP A 28 16.22 3.03 -7.83
N LEU A 29 15.80 3.49 -9.02
CA LEU A 29 15.23 2.62 -10.03
C LEU A 29 16.26 1.63 -10.61
N GLU A 30 17.55 1.97 -10.58
CA GLU A 30 18.61 1.08 -11.05
C GLU A 30 18.74 -0.14 -10.13
N ASN A 31 18.63 0.08 -8.81
CA ASN A 31 18.71 -0.98 -7.82
C ASN A 31 17.42 -1.80 -7.68
N THR A 32 16.26 -1.13 -7.59
CA THR A 32 14.99 -1.81 -7.25
C THR A 32 14.15 -2.18 -8.47
N ARG A 33 14.36 -1.52 -9.61
CA ARG A 33 13.48 -1.59 -10.79
C ARG A 33 12.01 -1.37 -10.40
N SER A 34 11.06 -1.99 -11.12
CA SER A 34 9.62 -1.91 -10.83
C SER A 34 9.25 -2.29 -9.39
N ARG A 35 10.04 -3.17 -8.73
CA ARG A 35 9.75 -3.61 -7.36
C ARG A 35 9.79 -2.46 -6.36
N GLY A 36 10.64 -1.45 -6.59
CA GLY A 36 10.69 -0.27 -5.74
C GLY A 36 9.38 0.50 -5.67
N LEU A 37 8.53 0.40 -6.71
CA LEU A 37 7.23 1.05 -6.77
C LEU A 37 6.10 0.19 -6.19
N GLN A 38 6.41 -0.95 -5.57
CA GLN A 38 5.41 -1.74 -4.86
C GLN A 38 4.88 -0.94 -3.67
N GLY A 39 3.55 -0.84 -3.56
CA GLY A 39 2.89 0.02 -2.58
C GLY A 39 2.55 1.43 -3.07
N ALA A 40 2.77 1.75 -4.35
CA ALA A 40 2.36 3.03 -4.94
C ALA A 40 0.86 3.33 -4.75
N GLU A 41 0.00 2.30 -4.63
CA GLU A 41 -1.42 2.46 -4.31
C GLU A 41 -1.70 3.06 -2.92
N TYR A 42 -0.71 3.16 -2.03
CA TYR A 42 -0.83 3.71 -0.68
C TYR A 42 -0.29 5.14 -0.55
N LEU A 43 0.18 5.73 -1.64
CA LEU A 43 0.60 7.13 -1.66
C LEU A 43 -0.61 8.04 -1.43
N SER A 44 -0.35 9.23 -0.89
CA SER A 44 -1.35 10.30 -0.76
C SER A 44 -0.93 11.54 -1.56
N ALA A 45 -1.83 12.53 -1.64
CA ALA A 45 -1.58 13.77 -2.38
C ALA A 45 -0.49 14.64 -1.74
N GLU A 46 -0.22 14.44 -0.45
CA GLU A 46 0.81 15.14 0.31
C GLU A 46 2.21 14.54 0.07
N ASP A 47 2.29 13.29 -0.41
CA ASP A 47 3.57 12.65 -0.66
C ASP A 47 4.24 13.18 -1.93
N CYS A 48 5.57 13.18 -1.89
CA CYS A 48 6.43 13.43 -3.05
C CYS A 48 7.16 12.15 -3.43
N VAL A 49 7.25 11.86 -4.72
CA VAL A 49 8.01 10.74 -5.28
C VAL A 49 9.03 11.30 -6.26
N THR A 50 10.32 11.09 -6.00
CA THR A 50 11.39 11.38 -6.96
C THR A 50 12.01 10.07 -7.45
N ILE A 51 11.88 9.79 -8.76
CA ILE A 51 12.47 8.60 -9.38
C ILE A 51 13.84 8.94 -9.96
N PHE A 52 14.89 8.32 -9.42
CA PHE A 52 16.26 8.43 -9.90
C PHE A 52 16.56 7.28 -10.85
N TYR A 53 17.08 7.61 -12.04
CA TYR A 53 17.34 6.63 -13.07
C TYR A 53 18.50 7.03 -13.98
N SER A 54 19.14 6.02 -14.57
CA SER A 54 20.26 6.19 -15.50
C SER A 54 19.89 5.62 -16.88
N GLN A 55 20.81 5.73 -17.85
CA GLN A 55 20.61 5.19 -19.19
C GLN A 55 20.37 3.66 -19.20
N SER A 56 20.85 2.96 -18.16
CA SER A 56 20.71 1.51 -18.03
C SER A 56 19.29 1.08 -17.65
N CYS A 57 18.47 1.98 -17.09
CA CYS A 57 17.14 1.68 -16.59
C CYS A 57 16.12 2.78 -16.98
N LEU A 58 15.53 2.63 -18.18
CA LEU A 58 14.57 3.59 -18.76
C LEU A 58 13.10 3.13 -18.72
N LYS A 59 12.86 1.90 -18.25
CA LYS A 59 11.53 1.27 -18.34
C LYS A 59 10.96 1.07 -16.95
N VAL A 60 9.72 1.51 -16.79
CA VAL A 60 8.88 1.29 -15.62
C VAL A 60 7.56 0.71 -16.09
N GLU A 61 6.95 -0.15 -15.28
CA GLU A 61 5.62 -0.66 -15.57
C GLU A 61 4.58 0.46 -15.56
N CYS A 62 3.81 0.58 -16.65
CA CYS A 62 2.79 1.62 -16.81
C CYS A 62 1.79 1.63 -15.64
N GLY A 63 1.35 0.46 -15.18
CA GLY A 63 0.43 0.35 -14.04
C GLY A 63 0.98 0.95 -12.75
N LYS A 64 2.29 0.82 -12.49
CA LYS A 64 2.93 1.42 -11.32
C LYS A 64 3.03 2.93 -11.40
N LEU A 65 3.35 3.45 -12.59
CA LEU A 65 3.34 4.89 -12.81
C LEU A 65 1.93 5.48 -12.69
N GLN A 66 0.92 4.78 -13.20
CA GLN A 66 -0.47 5.19 -13.09
C GLN A 66 -0.94 5.25 -11.64
N GLN A 67 -0.57 4.28 -10.80
CA GLN A 67 -0.89 4.31 -9.36
C GLN A 67 -0.36 5.58 -8.66
N ILE A 68 0.86 6.01 -8.98
CA ILE A 68 1.46 7.24 -8.41
C ILE A 68 0.66 8.48 -8.83
N MET A 69 0.27 8.54 -10.12
CA MET A 69 -0.54 9.65 -10.66
C MET A 69 -1.96 9.65 -10.07
N ASP A 70 -2.59 8.49 -9.96
CA ASP A 70 -3.95 8.33 -9.42
C ASP A 70 -4.02 8.68 -7.93
N ALA A 71 -2.93 8.45 -7.18
CA ALA A 71 -2.81 8.85 -5.78
C ALA A 71 -2.75 10.37 -5.57
N GLY A 72 -2.54 11.15 -6.64
CA GLY A 72 -2.40 12.62 -6.56
C GLY A 72 -1.06 13.09 -5.99
N SER A 73 -0.12 12.17 -5.76
CA SER A 73 1.22 12.47 -5.25
C SER A 73 2.04 13.30 -6.26
N ILE A 74 2.95 14.13 -5.75
CA ILE A 74 3.86 14.90 -6.59
C ILE A 74 4.92 13.95 -7.17
N LEU A 75 4.98 13.83 -8.49
CA LEU A 75 5.98 13.02 -9.18
C LEU A 75 7.08 13.88 -9.81
N ASP A 76 8.33 13.64 -9.40
CA ASP A 76 9.56 14.20 -9.97
C ASP A 76 10.44 13.07 -10.53
N ILE A 77 11.24 13.38 -11.55
CA ILE A 77 12.07 12.43 -12.28
C ILE A 77 13.47 13.01 -12.44
N CYS A 78 14.48 12.29 -11.94
CA CYS A 78 15.87 12.73 -11.97
C CYS A 78 16.73 11.76 -12.79
N ARG A 79 17.07 12.18 -14.02
CA ARG A 79 17.99 11.44 -14.89
C ARG A 79 19.44 11.80 -14.58
N LEU A 80 20.29 10.80 -14.40
CA LEU A 80 21.73 11.02 -14.26
C LEU A 80 22.31 11.65 -15.54
N LYS A 81 22.99 12.79 -15.40
CA LYS A 81 23.69 13.48 -16.50
C LYS A 81 25.06 12.84 -16.79
N ASN A 82 25.76 12.41 -15.75
CA ASN A 82 27.07 11.76 -15.83
C ASN A 82 26.99 10.36 -15.22
N THR A 83 27.52 9.37 -15.94
CA THR A 83 27.59 7.99 -15.46
C THR A 83 28.93 7.76 -14.78
N GLY A 84 28.89 7.30 -13.53
CA GLY A 84 30.06 6.91 -12.76
C GLY A 84 29.64 5.86 -11.74
N LYS A 85 30.61 5.10 -11.22
CA LYS A 85 30.34 4.16 -10.13
C LYS A 85 29.72 4.94 -8.97
N ASN A 86 28.55 4.50 -8.50
CA ASN A 86 27.79 5.12 -7.39
C ASN A 86 27.29 6.55 -7.68
N ALA A 87 27.25 6.98 -8.95
CA ALA A 87 26.78 8.32 -9.29
C ALA A 87 25.33 8.55 -8.81
N LEU A 88 24.48 7.52 -8.88
CA LEU A 88 23.08 7.62 -8.47
C LEU A 88 22.97 7.83 -6.94
N ASP A 89 23.80 7.13 -6.17
CA ASP A 89 23.88 7.29 -4.71
C ASP A 89 24.25 8.71 -4.30
N PHE A 90 25.17 9.34 -5.03
CA PHE A 90 25.51 10.74 -4.80
C PHE A 90 24.37 11.68 -5.14
N TYR A 91 23.58 11.41 -6.19
CA TYR A 91 22.41 12.22 -6.52
C TYR A 91 21.34 12.12 -5.43
N ILE A 92 21.02 10.90 -4.98
CA ILE A 92 20.04 10.66 -3.92
C ILE A 92 20.48 11.36 -2.64
N THR A 93 21.70 11.09 -2.17
CA THR A 93 22.23 11.69 -0.93
C THR A 93 22.29 13.22 -1.01
N SER A 94 22.67 13.77 -2.17
CA SER A 94 22.70 15.23 -2.37
C SER A 94 21.29 15.83 -2.34
N LYS A 95 20.31 15.19 -2.99
CA LYS A 95 18.91 15.63 -2.93
C LYS A 95 18.35 15.50 -1.52
N THR A 96 18.70 14.46 -0.76
CA THR A 96 18.28 14.31 0.65
C THR A 96 18.77 15.50 1.47
N GLY A 97 20.06 15.86 1.31
CA GLY A 97 20.62 17.03 1.98
C GLY A 97 19.99 18.35 1.53
N ALA A 98 19.71 18.51 0.24
CA ALA A 98 19.02 19.69 -0.28
C ALA A 98 17.60 19.83 0.27
N LEU A 99 16.84 18.73 0.36
CA LEU A 99 15.49 18.72 0.94
C LEU A 99 15.51 19.17 2.40
N PHE A 100 16.30 18.52 3.25
CA PHE A 100 16.38 18.93 4.66
C PHE A 100 16.96 20.34 4.82
N GLY A 101 17.95 20.73 4.01
CA GLY A 101 18.53 22.07 4.00
C GLY A 101 17.53 23.17 3.59
N SER A 102 16.51 22.82 2.81
CA SER A 102 15.41 23.72 2.43
C SER A 102 14.29 23.82 3.47
N GLY A 103 14.42 23.11 4.60
CA GLY A 103 13.44 23.15 5.69
C GLY A 103 12.36 22.07 5.63
N TYR A 104 12.53 21.02 4.82
CA TYR A 104 11.63 19.87 4.82
C TYR A 104 11.62 19.19 6.20
N GLN A 105 10.44 19.00 6.79
CA GLN A 105 10.27 18.41 8.12
C GLN A 105 9.65 17.01 8.10
N GLY A 106 9.28 16.51 6.92
CA GLY A 106 8.70 15.17 6.76
C GLY A 106 9.73 14.04 6.80
N THR A 107 9.27 12.84 6.48
CA THR A 107 10.15 11.67 6.37
C THR A 107 10.73 11.56 4.96
N VAL A 108 12.03 11.33 4.83
CA VAL A 108 12.64 10.95 3.55
C VAL A 108 12.75 9.43 3.50
N ALA A 109 12.13 8.82 2.50
CA ALA A 109 12.15 7.37 2.30
C ALA A 109 13.02 7.02 1.10
N ILE A 110 14.21 6.48 1.34
CA ILE A 110 15.08 5.98 0.28
C ILE A 110 14.66 4.56 -0.06
N VAL A 111 14.20 4.36 -1.29
CA VAL A 111 13.77 3.06 -1.79
C VAL A 111 14.92 2.44 -2.58
N SER A 112 15.71 1.60 -1.91
CA SER A 112 16.86 0.87 -2.45
C SER A 112 17.19 -0.36 -1.59
N ASN A 113 17.73 -1.41 -2.19
CA ASN A 113 18.33 -2.55 -1.47
C ASN A 113 19.82 -2.30 -1.13
N ASP A 114 20.39 -1.16 -1.54
CA ASP A 114 21.77 -0.85 -1.21
C ASP A 114 21.92 -0.47 0.27
N LYS A 115 22.73 -1.26 0.99
CA LYS A 115 23.04 -1.05 2.40
C LYS A 115 23.90 0.21 2.62
N GLY A 116 24.52 0.76 1.58
CA GLY A 116 25.27 2.01 1.62
C GLY A 116 24.42 3.17 2.14
N TYR A 117 23.12 3.19 1.85
CA TYR A 117 22.20 4.23 2.34
C TYR A 117 21.92 4.17 3.84
N HIS A 118 22.30 3.09 4.54
CA HIS A 118 22.25 3.09 6.01
C HIS A 118 23.16 4.17 6.60
N ALA A 119 24.29 4.49 5.96
CA ALA A 119 25.14 5.60 6.38
C ALA A 119 24.41 6.96 6.30
N VAL A 120 23.55 7.15 5.30
CA VAL A 120 22.74 8.38 5.16
C VAL A 120 21.74 8.48 6.30
N ARG A 121 21.00 7.40 6.59
CA ARG A 121 20.10 7.34 7.75
C ARG A 121 20.84 7.62 9.05
N ASP A 122 21.97 6.97 9.25
CA ASP A 122 22.73 7.06 10.50
C ASP A 122 23.28 8.48 10.72
N TYR A 123 23.70 9.17 9.65
CA TYR A 123 24.11 10.58 9.71
C TYR A 123 22.96 11.50 10.14
N TRP A 124 21.81 11.42 9.46
CA TRP A 124 20.67 12.30 9.75
C TRP A 124 20.01 12.03 11.10
N LYS A 125 20.14 10.81 11.60
CA LYS A 125 19.65 10.43 12.93
C LYS A 125 20.58 10.86 14.07
N ASN A 126 21.90 10.71 13.89
CA ASN A 126 22.85 10.82 15.00
C ASN A 126 23.77 12.05 14.93
N CYS A 127 23.96 12.66 13.75
CA CYS A 127 24.93 13.74 13.55
C CYS A 127 24.30 15.12 13.38
N VAL A 128 22.97 15.21 13.26
CA VAL A 128 22.23 16.48 13.06
C VAL A 128 21.27 16.72 14.22
N THR A 129 21.09 17.99 14.59
CA THR A 129 20.13 18.42 15.62
C THR A 129 19.22 19.52 15.07
N PRO A 130 17.88 19.35 15.10
CA PRO A 130 17.17 18.14 15.50
C PRO A 130 17.43 16.96 14.54
N ALA A 131 17.29 15.73 15.07
CA ALA A 131 17.41 14.53 14.26
C ALA A 131 16.32 14.49 13.18
N GLN A 132 16.71 14.13 11.95
CA GLN A 132 15.80 14.07 10.80
C GLN A 132 15.38 12.63 10.51
N LYS A 133 14.15 12.45 10.03
CA LYS A 133 13.57 11.12 9.77
C LYS A 133 13.97 10.63 8.37
N VAL A 134 14.82 9.59 8.35
CA VAL A 134 15.17 8.87 7.12
C VAL A 134 14.86 7.39 7.29
N VAL A 135 14.14 6.80 6.33
CA VAL A 135 13.92 5.35 6.25
C VAL A 135 14.54 4.81 4.96
N VAL A 136 15.03 3.57 5.01
CA VAL A 136 15.65 2.89 3.86
C VAL A 136 15.05 1.50 3.75
N GLN A 137 14.34 1.23 2.67
CA GLN A 137 13.74 -0.09 2.40
C GLN A 137 13.71 -0.42 0.90
N ALA A 138 13.35 -1.66 0.57
CA ALA A 138 13.33 -2.16 -0.80
C ALA A 138 12.22 -1.58 -1.69
N ASP A 139 11.13 -1.08 -1.08
CA ASP A 139 9.93 -0.60 -1.77
C ASP A 139 9.12 0.40 -0.91
N ILE A 140 8.10 1.03 -1.53
CA ILE A 140 7.27 2.07 -0.91
C ILE A 140 6.47 1.50 0.28
N GLU A 141 5.82 0.34 0.14
CA GLU A 141 5.01 -0.24 1.23
C GLU A 141 5.84 -0.57 2.47
N GLN A 142 7.07 -1.08 2.30
CA GLN A 142 7.98 -1.33 3.41
C GLN A 142 8.45 -0.03 4.07
N CYS A 143 8.74 1.02 3.30
CA CYS A 143 9.09 2.34 3.83
C CYS A 143 7.99 2.90 4.73
N ILE A 144 6.73 2.80 4.31
CA ILE A 144 5.57 3.22 5.10
C ILE A 144 5.43 2.34 6.35
N LEU A 145 5.58 1.01 6.21
CA LEU A 145 5.40 0.05 7.31
C LEU A 145 6.37 0.28 8.48
N VAL A 146 7.66 0.47 8.18
CA VAL A 146 8.71 0.63 9.18
C VAL A 146 8.80 2.03 9.76
N SER A 147 8.16 3.01 9.12
CA SER A 147 8.04 4.34 9.68
C SER A 147 7.17 4.34 10.94
N ASP A 148 7.31 5.36 11.78
CA ASP A 148 6.44 5.56 12.94
C ASP A 148 5.09 6.23 12.58
N GLU A 149 4.70 6.18 11.31
CA GLU A 149 3.49 6.82 10.82
C GLU A 149 2.22 6.24 11.47
N ALA A 150 1.31 7.10 11.91
CA ALA A 150 0.06 6.72 12.55
C ALA A 150 -1.16 6.84 11.60
N SER A 151 -1.10 6.22 10.42
CA SER A 151 -2.13 6.37 9.38
C SER A 151 -2.95 5.11 9.08
N GLU A 152 -4.09 5.29 8.40
CA GLU A 152 -4.93 4.19 7.92
C GLU A 152 -4.22 3.34 6.87
N ARG A 153 -3.43 3.96 5.98
CA ARG A 153 -2.65 3.22 4.96
C ARG A 153 -1.66 2.25 5.60
N ARG A 154 -0.98 2.64 6.69
CA ARG A 154 -0.07 1.74 7.41
C ARG A 154 -0.82 0.55 7.99
N LYS A 155 -2.03 0.75 8.55
CA LYS A 155 -2.87 -0.35 9.05
C LYS A 155 -3.26 -1.33 7.94
N LEU A 156 -3.64 -0.83 6.77
CA LEU A 156 -3.96 -1.66 5.61
C LEU A 156 -2.75 -2.48 5.15
N ILE A 157 -1.56 -1.86 5.10
CA ILE A 157 -0.31 -2.54 4.77
C ILE A 157 0.01 -3.63 5.80
N CYS A 158 -0.07 -3.33 7.10
CA CYS A 158 0.12 -4.29 8.18
C CYS A 158 -0.83 -5.49 8.07
N GLU A 159 -2.10 -5.25 7.73
CA GLU A 159 -3.09 -6.31 7.54
C GLU A 159 -2.78 -7.17 6.31
N LYS A 160 -2.43 -6.54 5.18
CA LYS A 160 -2.09 -7.23 3.93
C LYS A 160 -0.82 -8.07 4.05
N LEU A 161 0.19 -7.58 4.77
CA LEU A 161 1.48 -8.24 4.96
C LEU A 161 1.52 -9.14 6.20
N ARG A 162 0.40 -9.29 6.90
CA ARG A 162 0.31 -10.14 8.09
C ARG A 162 0.65 -11.57 7.72
N GLU A 163 1.73 -12.10 8.31
CA GLU A 163 2.04 -13.51 8.21
C GLU A 163 0.93 -14.35 8.88
N VAL A 164 0.44 -15.34 8.15
CA VAL A 164 -0.59 -16.25 8.61
C VAL A 164 -0.05 -17.67 8.63
N ASN A 165 -0.42 -18.45 9.65
CA ASN A 165 -0.09 -19.85 9.72
C ASN A 165 -0.86 -20.62 8.63
N LEU A 166 -0.14 -21.25 7.71
CA LEU A 166 -0.71 -21.93 6.55
C LEU A 166 -1.69 -23.04 6.93
N GLU A 167 -1.37 -23.85 7.96
CA GLU A 167 -2.26 -24.92 8.43
C GLU A 167 -3.58 -24.37 8.98
N THR A 168 -3.51 -23.25 9.69
CA THR A 168 -4.70 -22.58 10.22
C THR A 168 -5.56 -22.05 9.08
N GLN A 169 -4.96 -21.41 8.08
CA GLN A 169 -5.68 -20.92 6.90
C GLN A 169 -6.29 -22.06 6.08
N TYR A 170 -5.55 -23.16 5.91
CA TYR A 170 -6.04 -24.32 5.18
C TYR A 170 -7.23 -24.96 5.89
N LYS A 171 -7.19 -25.12 7.22
CA LYS A 171 -8.34 -25.59 8.01
C LYS A 171 -9.55 -24.67 7.88
N CYS A 172 -9.36 -23.35 7.94
CA CYS A 172 -10.44 -22.41 7.70
C CYS A 172 -11.02 -22.52 6.27
N TYR A 173 -10.18 -22.77 5.28
CA TYR A 173 -10.61 -22.98 3.90
C TYR A 173 -11.41 -24.28 3.73
N GLU A 174 -10.99 -25.38 4.37
CA GLU A 174 -11.73 -26.65 4.37
C GLU A 174 -13.11 -26.50 5.02
N GLU A 175 -13.19 -25.81 6.16
CA GLU A 175 -14.47 -25.46 6.82
C GLU A 175 -15.36 -24.62 5.88
N GLN A 176 -14.80 -23.64 5.18
CA GLN A 176 -15.55 -22.84 4.20
C GLN A 176 -16.05 -23.67 3.01
N LEU A 177 -15.25 -24.62 2.52
CA LEU A 177 -15.67 -25.55 1.47
C LEU A 177 -16.77 -26.47 1.96
N ARG A 178 -16.64 -27.01 3.18
CA ARG A 178 -17.66 -27.85 3.79
C ARG A 178 -18.99 -27.11 3.91
N ILE A 179 -18.98 -25.91 4.49
CA ILE A 179 -20.18 -25.07 4.61
C ILE A 179 -20.76 -24.78 3.22
N ARG A 180 -19.92 -24.44 2.22
CA ARG A 180 -20.40 -24.22 0.85
C ARG A 180 -21.09 -25.44 0.28
N HIS A 181 -20.51 -26.63 0.41
CA HIS A 181 -21.12 -27.87 -0.08
C HIS A 181 -22.42 -28.23 0.66
N GLU A 182 -22.47 -28.06 1.98
CA GLU A 182 -23.69 -28.27 2.75
C GLU A 182 -24.79 -27.29 2.34
N LEU A 183 -24.44 -26.01 2.07
CA LEU A 183 -25.40 -25.04 1.52
C LEU A 183 -25.89 -25.43 0.11
N GLU A 184 -24.97 -25.82 -0.78
CA GLU A 184 -25.34 -26.30 -2.12
C GLU A 184 -26.30 -27.48 -2.05
N ALA A 185 -26.04 -28.45 -1.17
CA ALA A 185 -26.92 -29.59 -0.94
C ALA A 185 -28.28 -29.17 -0.34
N CYS A 186 -28.29 -28.30 0.67
CA CYS A 186 -29.53 -27.84 1.31
C CYS A 186 -30.45 -27.04 0.39
N PHE A 187 -29.91 -26.38 -0.64
CA PHE A 187 -30.67 -25.55 -1.56
C PHE A 187 -30.81 -26.14 -2.98
N ALA A 188 -30.20 -27.29 -3.28
CA ALA A 188 -30.20 -27.94 -4.61
C ALA A 188 -31.60 -28.17 -5.19
N ASP A 189 -32.53 -28.62 -4.36
CA ASP A 189 -33.91 -28.97 -4.75
C ASP A 189 -34.93 -27.87 -4.43
N THR A 190 -34.44 -26.64 -4.23
CA THR A 190 -35.27 -25.54 -3.74
C THR A 190 -35.38 -24.44 -4.79
N ALA A 191 -36.46 -23.67 -4.72
CA ALA A 191 -36.64 -22.45 -5.53
C ALA A 191 -35.57 -21.37 -5.27
N TYR A 192 -34.70 -21.58 -4.29
CA TYR A 192 -33.63 -20.67 -3.89
C TYR A 192 -32.25 -21.06 -4.45
N LYS A 193 -32.18 -22.11 -5.30
CA LYS A 193 -30.93 -22.54 -5.96
C LYS A 193 -30.24 -21.41 -6.71
N GLU A 194 -31.00 -20.60 -7.45
CA GLU A 194 -30.46 -19.45 -8.19
C GLU A 194 -29.97 -18.31 -7.27
N LEU A 195 -30.38 -18.32 -6.00
CA LEU A 195 -29.98 -17.36 -4.98
C LEU A 195 -28.80 -17.84 -4.12
N LEU A 196 -28.25 -19.02 -4.39
CA LEU A 196 -27.12 -19.60 -3.65
C LEU A 196 -25.93 -18.65 -3.52
N GLY A 197 -25.58 -17.93 -4.59
CA GLY A 197 -24.49 -16.94 -4.55
C GLY A 197 -24.74 -15.82 -3.53
N GLN A 198 -25.99 -15.37 -3.39
CA GLN A 198 -26.37 -14.36 -2.40
C GLN A 198 -26.38 -14.94 -0.98
N ILE A 199 -26.87 -16.17 -0.82
CA ILE A 199 -26.92 -16.88 0.47
C ILE A 199 -25.52 -17.13 1.02
N VAL A 200 -24.59 -17.61 0.18
CA VAL A 200 -23.18 -17.82 0.54
C VAL A 200 -22.52 -16.51 0.97
N ASN A 201 -22.83 -15.39 0.31
CA ASN A 201 -22.28 -14.08 0.69
C ASN A 201 -22.76 -13.61 2.07
N ILE A 202 -24.03 -13.86 2.43
CA ILE A 202 -24.55 -13.55 3.78
C ILE A 202 -23.80 -14.36 4.85
N VAL A 203 -23.55 -15.65 4.60
CA VAL A 203 -22.84 -16.53 5.55
C VAL A 203 -21.37 -16.16 5.69
N LYS A 204 -20.69 -15.79 4.60
CA LYS A 204 -19.27 -15.37 4.64
C LYS A 204 -19.02 -14.07 5.40
N GLY A 205 -19.99 -13.16 5.41
CA GLY A 205 -19.80 -11.80 5.90
C GLY A 205 -19.89 -11.61 7.41
N ARG A 206 -20.52 -12.52 8.18
CA ARG A 206 -20.89 -12.20 9.58
C ARG A 206 -20.92 -13.40 10.53
N LYS A 207 -20.53 -13.13 11.78
CA LYS A 207 -20.63 -14.08 12.90
C LYS A 207 -21.85 -13.75 13.77
N GLY A 208 -22.78 -14.71 13.90
CA GLY A 208 -23.87 -14.68 14.89
C GLY A 208 -25.28 -14.84 14.31
N ASN A 209 -26.08 -15.71 14.97
CA ASN A 209 -27.44 -16.09 14.55
C ASN A 209 -28.40 -14.91 14.38
N ARG A 210 -28.28 -13.89 15.24
CA ARG A 210 -29.13 -12.69 15.18
C ARG A 210 -28.85 -11.84 13.93
N LEU A 211 -27.59 -11.74 13.51
CA LEU A 211 -27.19 -10.98 12.33
C LEU A 211 -27.56 -11.72 11.04
N LEU A 212 -27.36 -13.03 11.01
CA LEU A 212 -27.81 -13.92 9.93
C LEU A 212 -29.33 -13.80 9.68
N TYR A 213 -30.12 -13.76 10.75
CA TYR A 213 -31.58 -13.58 10.67
C TYR A 213 -31.98 -12.22 10.08
N LEU A 214 -31.34 -11.13 10.54
CA LEU A 214 -31.67 -9.78 10.09
C LEU A 214 -31.32 -9.58 8.61
N ASP A 215 -30.16 -10.08 8.17
CA ASP A 215 -29.70 -9.93 6.78
C ASP A 215 -30.53 -10.77 5.80
N THR A 216 -30.90 -12.00 6.17
CA THR A 216 -31.80 -12.83 5.35
C THR A 216 -33.18 -12.20 5.17
N ILE A 217 -33.74 -11.59 6.22
CA ILE A 217 -35.00 -10.85 6.11
C ILE A 217 -34.85 -9.57 5.28
N LYS A 218 -33.76 -8.83 5.47
CA LYS A 218 -33.51 -7.59 4.72
C LYS A 218 -33.37 -7.86 3.23
N GLN A 219 -32.72 -8.96 2.86
CA GLN A 219 -32.39 -9.26 1.46
C GLN A 219 -33.50 -10.03 0.73
N PHE A 220 -34.21 -10.93 1.40
CA PHE A 220 -35.21 -11.80 0.76
C PHE A 220 -36.66 -11.53 1.21
N GLY A 221 -36.87 -10.61 2.15
CA GLY A 221 -38.17 -10.30 2.73
C GLY A 221 -38.59 -11.28 3.83
N ARG A 222 -39.66 -10.94 4.58
CA ARG A 222 -40.06 -11.67 5.81
C ARG A 222 -40.33 -13.17 5.61
N LYS A 223 -41.12 -13.56 4.61
CA LYS A 223 -41.48 -14.99 4.40
C LYS A 223 -40.32 -15.82 3.86
N ARG A 224 -39.70 -15.41 2.75
CA ARG A 224 -38.59 -16.14 2.12
C ARG A 224 -37.32 -16.11 2.98
N GLY A 225 -37.02 -14.98 3.62
CA GLY A 225 -35.89 -14.83 4.53
C GLY A 225 -35.97 -15.75 5.75
N LEU A 226 -37.17 -15.96 6.31
CA LEU A 226 -37.37 -16.89 7.42
C LEU A 226 -37.11 -18.36 7.01
N GLU A 227 -37.59 -18.77 5.83
CA GLU A 227 -37.35 -20.11 5.30
C GLU A 227 -35.86 -20.35 5.03
N ILE A 228 -35.18 -19.39 4.41
CA ILE A 228 -33.73 -19.45 4.16
C ILE A 228 -32.96 -19.51 5.48
N TYR A 229 -33.28 -18.64 6.44
CA TYR A 229 -32.63 -18.63 7.77
C TYR A 229 -32.82 -19.95 8.52
N THR A 230 -34.01 -20.55 8.46
CA THR A 230 -34.30 -21.81 9.15
C THR A 230 -33.43 -22.94 8.62
N ARG A 231 -33.21 -22.98 7.29
CA ARG A 231 -32.28 -23.93 6.66
C ARG A 231 -30.82 -23.60 6.93
N LEU A 232 -30.45 -22.33 6.93
CA LEU A 232 -29.08 -21.89 7.25
C LEU A 232 -28.65 -22.32 8.65
N ARG A 233 -29.55 -22.23 9.64
CA ARG A 233 -29.30 -22.65 11.03
C ARG A 233 -29.01 -24.15 11.17
N GLN A 234 -29.34 -24.96 10.17
CA GLN A 234 -29.03 -26.40 10.19
C GLN A 234 -27.61 -26.70 9.69
N VAL A 235 -26.98 -25.74 9.01
CA VAL A 235 -25.66 -25.86 8.37
C VAL A 235 -24.58 -25.09 9.15
N VAL A 236 -24.96 -23.96 9.78
CA VAL A 236 -24.08 -23.04 10.52
C VAL A 236 -24.39 -23.09 12.01
#